data_AF-A0A920V5P2-F1
#
_entry.id   AF-A0A920V5P2-F1
#
_cell.length_a   1.000
_cell.length_b   1.000
_cell.length_c   1.000
_cell.angle_alpha   90.00
_cell.angle_beta   90.00
_cell.angle_gamma   90.00
#
_symmetry.space_group_name_H-M   'P 1'
#
loop_
_entity.id
_entity.type
_entity.pdbx_description
1 polymer ?
#
loop_
_entity_poly.entity_id
_entity_poly.type
_entity_poly.pdbx_seq_one_letter_code
_entity_poly.pdbx_strand_id
1 'polypeptide(L)' 'MTAGFPEKAANEDYNVWHPHIIKGGLLAIHDVFPNPEDGGRPPFNIYTKAKESGLFKEVKIINSLALLEKLKK' A
#
# COMPACT_ATOMS: atom_id res chain seq x y z
N MET A 1 20.82 7.20 4.12
CA MET A 1 19.55 7.92 3.89
C MET A 1 18.44 6.89 3.91
N THR A 2 17.71 6.73 5.01
CA THR A 2 16.51 5.88 5.03
C THR A 2 15.35 6.72 4.52
N ALA A 3 14.63 6.21 3.52
CA ALA A 3 13.40 6.79 2.99
C ALA A 3 12.27 6.71 4.04
N GLY A 4 12.39 7.51 5.10
CA GLY A 4 11.35 7.62 6.12
C GLY A 4 10.27 8.57 5.62
N PHE A 5 9.31 8.07 4.84
CA PHE A 5 8.06 8.80 4.63
C PHE A 5 7.39 8.94 6.00
N PRO A 6 7.04 10.15 6.48
CA PRO A 6 6.26 10.29 7.70
C PRO A 6 4.95 9.48 7.58
N GLU A 7 4.52 8.83 8.65
CA GLU A 7 3.26 8.04 8.65
C GLU A 7 2.05 8.86 8.17
N LYS A 8 2.04 10.15 8.53
CA LYS A 8 1.04 11.12 8.08
C LYS A 8 1.03 11.26 6.55
N ALA A 9 2.20 11.42 5.93
CA ALA A 9 2.33 11.59 4.49
C ALA A 9 1.85 10.35 3.74
N ALA A 10 2.30 9.15 4.15
CA ALA A 10 1.86 7.89 3.53
C ALA A 10 0.33 7.71 3.62
N ASN A 11 -0.28 8.06 4.75
CA ASN A 11 -1.73 8.02 4.90
C ASN A 11 -2.45 9.07 4.03
N GLU A 12 -1.94 10.29 3.98
CA GLU A 12 -2.49 11.37 3.14
C GLU A 12 -2.45 10.97 1.67
N ASP A 13 -1.31 10.49 1.18
CA ASP A 13 -1.16 9.99 -0.19
C ASP A 13 -2.15 8.86 -0.47
N TYR A 14 -2.22 7.85 0.39
CA TYR A 14 -3.18 6.76 0.21
C TYR A 14 -4.62 7.30 0.13
N ASN A 15 -5.06 8.08 1.13
CA ASN A 15 -6.43 8.58 1.23
C ASN A 15 -6.82 9.47 0.03
N VAL A 16 -5.90 10.28 -0.48
CA VAL A 16 -6.15 11.16 -1.63
C VAL A 16 -6.21 10.36 -2.93
N TRP A 17 -5.31 9.39 -3.13
CA TRP A 17 -5.15 8.74 -4.44
C TRP A 17 -5.95 7.46 -4.63
N HIS A 18 -6.15 6.64 -3.59
CA HIS A 18 -6.85 5.35 -3.72
C HIS A 18 -8.29 5.45 -4.30
N PRO A 19 -9.07 6.53 -4.07
CA PRO A 19 -10.41 6.66 -4.63
C PRO A 19 -10.41 6.74 -6.16
N HIS A 20 -9.36 7.34 -6.75
CA HIS A 20 -9.24 7.57 -8.20
C HIS A 20 -8.86 6.32 -9.01
N ILE A 21 -8.38 5.26 -8.36
CA ILE A 21 -8.08 3.99 -9.03
C ILE A 21 -9.39 3.38 -9.54
N ILE A 22 -9.42 2.96 -10.81
CA ILE A 22 -10.59 2.31 -11.40
C ILE A 22 -10.80 0.90 -10.83
N LYS A 23 -12.03 0.38 -10.92
CA LYS A 23 -12.30 -1.03 -10.55
C LYS A 23 -11.51 -1.98 -11.46
N GLY A 24 -10.87 -2.99 -10.88
CA GLY A 24 -9.89 -3.85 -11.57
C GLY A 24 -8.52 -3.19 -11.82
N GLY A 25 -8.35 -1.92 -11.45
CA GLY A 25 -7.07 -1.22 -11.49
C GLY A 25 -6.16 -1.64 -10.33
N LEU A 26 -4.86 -1.35 -10.46
CA LEU A 26 -3.85 -1.71 -9.47
C LEU A 26 -3.45 -0.52 -8.60
N LEU A 27 -3.41 -0.76 -7.30
CA LEU A 27 -2.66 0.03 -6.32
C LEU A 27 -1.30 -0.65 -6.14
N ALA A 28 -0.23 0.07 -6.47
CA ALA A 28 1.15 -0.39 -6.29
C ALA A 28 1.81 0.41 -5.17
N ILE A 29 2.35 -0.27 -4.16
CA ILE A 29 2.99 0.34 -2.99
C ILE A 29 4.41 -0.21 -2.90
N HIS A 30 5.41 0.66 -2.97
CA HIS A 30 6.82 0.30 -2.84
C HIS A 30 7.26 0.32 -1.37
N ASP A 31 8.41 -0.30 -1.08
CA ASP A 31 9.00 -0.39 0.27
C ASP A 31 8.09 -1.06 1.31
N VAL A 32 7.30 -2.04 0.87
CA VAL A 32 6.47 -2.89 1.73
C VAL A 32 7.31 -4.05 2.26
N PHE A 33 7.72 -3.96 3.52
CA PHE A 33 8.48 -4.99 4.23
C PHE A 33 7.65 -5.59 5.36
N PRO A 34 7.28 -6.90 5.30
CA PRO A 34 6.55 -7.56 6.38
C PRO A 34 7.32 -7.58 7.70
N ASN A 35 8.61 -7.92 7.64
CA ASN A 35 9.52 -7.89 8.77
C ASN A 35 9.91 -6.42 9.10
N PRO A 36 9.75 -5.97 10.36
CA PRO A 36 10.16 -4.61 10.77
C PRO A 36 11.64 -4.32 10.56
N GLU A 37 12.48 -5.34 10.61
CA GLU A 37 13.92 -5.17 10.55
C GLU A 37 14.41 -4.88 9.13
N ASP A 38 13.59 -5.19 8.12
CA ASP A 38 13.95 -5.07 6.70
C ASP A 38 13.61 -3.69 6.11
N GLY A 39 12.86 -2.83 6.82
CA GLY A 39 12.54 -1.48 6.35
C GLY A 39 11.54 -0.68 7.17
N GLY A 40 11.20 0.50 6.65
CA GLY A 40 10.24 1.42 7.29
C GLY A 40 8.82 0.86 7.34
N ARG A 41 8.04 1.30 8.33
CA ARG A 41 6.65 0.83 8.54
C ARG A 41 5.55 1.53 7.76
N PRO A 42 5.62 2.83 7.44
CA PRO A 42 4.50 3.53 6.82
C PRO A 42 3.95 2.87 5.53
N PRO A 43 4.77 2.40 4.58
CA PRO A 43 4.26 1.70 3.40
C PRO A 43 3.57 0.37 3.73
N PHE A 44 4.12 -0.40 4.68
CA PHE A 44 3.50 -1.63 5.15
C PHE A 44 2.15 -1.39 5.85
N ASN A 45 2.04 -0.29 6.61
CA ASN A 45 0.81 0.09 7.30
C ASN A 45 -0.30 0.44 6.31
N ILE A 46 -0.02 1.24 5.27
CA ILE A 46 -1.03 1.57 4.24
C ILE A 46 -1.40 0.36 3.38
N TYR A 47 -0.45 -0.54 3.10
CA TYR A 47 -0.72 -1.81 2.43
C TYR A 47 -1.71 -2.66 3.23
N THR A 48 -1.48 -2.78 4.55
CA THR A 48 -2.35 -3.54 5.45
C THR A 48 -3.74 -2.91 5.52
N LYS A 49 -3.81 -1.59 5.73
CA LYS A 49 -5.06 -0.81 5.73
C LYS A 49 -5.86 -1.00 4.44
N ALA A 50 -5.20 -1.00 3.29
CA ALA A 50 -5.84 -1.21 1.99
C ALA A 50 -6.46 -2.62 1.88
N LYS A 51 -5.74 -3.66 2.31
CA LYS A 51 -6.26 -5.04 2.35
C LYS A 51 -7.45 -5.19 3.30
N GLU A 52 -7.32 -4.68 4.53
CA GLU A 52 -8.34 -4.79 5.56
C GLU A 52 -9.62 -4.01 5.25
N SER A 53 -9.52 -2.94 4.45
CA SER A 53 -10.69 -2.16 4.02
C SER A 53 -11.72 -2.95 3.19
N GLY A 54 -11.33 -4.11 2.63
CA GLY A 54 -12.14 -4.86 1.69
C GLY A 54 -12.45 -4.12 0.38
N LEU A 55 -11.69 -3.04 0.08
CA LEU A 55 -11.73 -2.33 -1.20
C LEU A 55 -10.71 -2.88 -2.20
N PHE A 56 -9.64 -3.48 -1.68
CA PHE A 56 -8.53 -4.01 -2.47
C PHE A 56 -8.23 -5.45 -2.08
N LYS A 57 -7.83 -6.26 -3.06
CA LYS A 57 -7.32 -7.61 -2.86
C LYS A 57 -5.86 -7.66 -3.26
N GLU A 58 -5.02 -8.25 -2.41
CA GLU A 58 -3.63 -8.52 -2.78
C GLU A 58 -3.54 -9.47 -3.97
N VAL A 59 -2.73 -9.08 -4.96
CA VAL A 59 -2.42 -9.89 -6.13
C VAL A 59 -1.10 -10.60 -5.93
N LYS A 60 -0.04 -9.85 -5.61
CA LYS A 60 1.32 -10.36 -5.37
C LYS A 60 2.20 -9.30 -4.71
N ILE A 61 3.27 -9.76 -4.07
CA ILE A 61 4.42 -8.94 -3.68
C ILE A 61 5.63 -9.40 -4.49
N ILE A 62 6.37 -8.47 -5.09
CA ILE A 62 7.64 -8.73 -5.77
C ILE A 62 8.71 -7.90 -5.09
N ASN A 63 9.64 -8.56 -4.40
CA ASN A 63 10.60 -7.90 -3.52
C ASN A 63 9.88 -7.01 -2.50
N SER A 64 10.04 -5.68 -2.55
CA SER A 64 9.34 -4.73 -1.69
C SER A 64 8.12 -4.07 -2.34
N LEU A 65 7.75 -4.46 -3.57
CA LEU A 65 6.60 -3.89 -4.29
C LEU A 65 5.36 -4.75 -4.09
N ALA A 66 4.37 -4.23 -3.37
CA ALA A 66 3.07 -4.86 -3.22
C ALA A 66 2.08 -4.35 -4.28
N LEU A 67 1.36 -5.28 -4.91
CA LEU A 67 0.31 -4.99 -5.88
C LEU A 67 -1.04 -5.45 -5.33
N LEU A 68 -2.00 -4.54 -5.28
CA LEU A 68 -3.38 -4.82 -4.90
C LEU A 68 -4.35 -4.41 -6.01
N GLU A 69 -5.30 -5.27 -6.34
CA GLU A 69 -6.36 -4.97 -7.31
C GLU A 69 -7.56 -4.36 -6.59
N LYS A 70 -8.11 -3.26 -7.13
CA LYS A 70 -9.33 -2.65 -6.62
C LYS A 70 -10.54 -3.49 -6.97
N LEU A 71 -11.30 -3.90 -5.97
CA LEU A 71 -12.43 -4.79 -6.13
C LEU A 71 -13.61 -4.12 -6.84
N LYS A 72 -14.32 -4.90 -7.65
CA LYS A 72 -15.60 -4.55 -8.25
C LYS A 72 -16.70 -4.71 -7.18
N LYS A 73 -16.83 -3.75 -6.25
CA LYS A 73 -18.09 -3.63 -5.50
C LYS A 73 -19.21 -3.17 -6.42
#